data_AF-A0A397E3Y8-F1
#
_entry.id   AF-A0A397E3Y8-F1
#
_cell.length_a   1.000
_cell.length_b   1.000
_cell.length_c   1.000
_cell.angle_alpha   90.00
_cell.angle_beta   90.00
_cell.angle_gamma   90.00
#
_symmetry.space_group_name_H-M   'P 1'
#
loop_
_entity.id
_entity.type
_entity.pdbx_description
1 polymer ?
#
loop_
_entity_poly.entity_id
_entity_poly.type
_entity_poly.pdbx_seq_one_letter_code
_entity_poly.pdbx_strand_id
1 'polypeptide(L)'
;LDVVRLTGDATADVKAIQSAQVVVATPEQWDVLSRRWKKRARIQHVQLFVLDQLQFVGGGEYGPTIEIIASRMRFISSQVKSPIRILGLSNSLANAKVWGFDINHFASRMLAMAKPVYNTVCHQAPDKQPVIVFCPSSKQTQLSAIDLITFALAENTPQKFVLNESLQVALPHDDDEALAHTLSAGVGYVTESMRRANREYVLDLFTSNKIQILLLPHTLAWELQVKAYLVVIMGTQSYDGKEHRY
;
A
#
# COMPACT_ATOMS: atom_id res chain seq x y z
N LEU A 1 -17.92 -4.73 -21.99
CA LEU A 1 -17.60 -5.50 -20.77
C LEU A 1 -18.13 -4.68 -19.62
N ASP A 2 -19.27 -5.06 -19.07
CA ASP A 2 -19.89 -4.32 -17.97
C ASP A 2 -19.27 -4.78 -16.66
N VAL A 3 -18.40 -3.94 -16.10
CA VAL A 3 -17.71 -4.16 -14.83
C VAL A 3 -18.47 -3.41 -13.73
N VAL A 4 -18.89 -4.13 -12.70
CA VAL A 4 -19.60 -3.58 -11.54
C VAL A 4 -18.76 -3.78 -10.29
N ARG A 5 -18.54 -2.70 -9.54
CA ARG A 5 -17.98 -2.76 -8.19
C ARG A 5 -19.12 -2.80 -7.17
N LEU A 6 -19.06 -3.73 -6.24
CA LEU A 6 -20.04 -3.82 -5.16
C LEU A 6 -19.85 -2.71 -4.13
N THR A 7 -20.97 -2.25 -3.59
CA THR A 7 -21.05 -1.11 -2.67
C THR A 7 -21.23 -1.56 -1.22
N GLY A 8 -21.76 -2.76 -0.99
CA GLY A 8 -22.13 -3.26 0.34
C GLY A 8 -23.61 -3.08 0.67
N ASP A 9 -24.37 -2.34 -0.13
CA ASP A 9 -25.84 -2.34 -0.06
C ASP A 9 -26.39 -3.58 -0.78
N ALA A 10 -26.87 -4.54 0.01
CA ALA A 10 -27.39 -5.81 -0.48
C ALA A 10 -28.53 -5.67 -1.52
N THR A 11 -29.33 -4.60 -1.47
CA THR A 11 -30.43 -4.42 -2.42
C THR A 11 -29.96 -3.85 -3.75
N ALA A 12 -29.08 -2.85 -3.71
CA ALA A 12 -28.46 -2.26 -4.89
C ALA A 12 -27.54 -3.27 -5.58
N ASP A 13 -26.71 -3.98 -4.83
CA ASP A 13 -25.75 -4.95 -5.35
C ASP A 13 -26.45 -6.14 -6.04
N VAL A 14 -27.61 -6.59 -5.53
CA VAL A 14 -28.41 -7.64 -6.20
C VAL A 14 -28.92 -7.18 -7.55
N LYS A 15 -29.35 -5.92 -7.68
CA LYS A 15 -29.77 -5.34 -8.98
C LYS A 15 -28.58 -5.20 -9.92
N ALA A 16 -27.46 -4.70 -9.42
CA ALA A 16 -26.26 -4.45 -10.21
C ALA A 16 -25.67 -5.75 -10.80
N ILE A 17 -25.74 -6.88 -10.07
CA ILE A 17 -25.28 -8.19 -10.56
C ILE A 17 -26.15 -8.74 -11.71
N GLN A 18 -27.38 -8.25 -11.90
CA GLN A 18 -28.26 -8.78 -12.95
C GLN A 18 -27.75 -8.47 -14.35
N SER A 19 -27.10 -7.32 -14.55
CA SER A 19 -26.52 -6.88 -15.84
C SER A 19 -25.01 -7.03 -15.91
N ALA A 20 -24.31 -7.22 -14.78
CA ALA A 20 -22.85 -7.29 -14.74
C ALA A 20 -22.28 -8.53 -15.46
N GLN A 21 -21.20 -8.32 -16.22
CA GLN A 21 -20.37 -9.39 -16.78
C GLN A 21 -19.17 -9.69 -15.88
N VAL A 22 -18.63 -8.66 -15.22
CA VAL A 22 -17.54 -8.77 -14.26
C VAL A 22 -17.97 -8.08 -12.97
N VAL A 23 -17.77 -8.75 -11.83
CA VAL A 23 -18.09 -8.23 -10.51
C VAL A 23 -16.81 -8.12 -9.68
N VAL A 24 -16.52 -6.93 -9.18
CA VAL A 24 -15.41 -6.65 -8.26
C VAL A 24 -15.97 -6.39 -6.88
N ALA A 25 -15.48 -7.13 -5.88
CA ALA A 25 -16.02 -7.15 -4.53
C ALA A 25 -14.94 -7.38 -3.49
N THR A 26 -15.12 -6.85 -2.28
CA THR A 26 -14.37 -7.32 -1.11
C THR A 26 -14.89 -8.69 -0.67
N PRO A 27 -14.10 -9.49 0.08
CA PRO A 27 -14.55 -10.78 0.59
C PRO A 27 -15.87 -10.70 1.37
N GLU A 28 -16.06 -9.65 2.15
CA GLU A 28 -17.25 -9.42 2.98
C GLU A 28 -18.50 -9.11 2.15
N GLN A 29 -18.36 -8.23 1.15
CA GLN A 29 -19.44 -7.91 0.22
C GLN A 29 -19.91 -9.18 -0.51
N TRP A 30 -18.96 -10.00 -0.96
CA TRP A 30 -19.29 -11.26 -1.62
C TRP A 30 -19.86 -12.31 -0.64
N ASP A 31 -19.42 -12.35 0.62
CA ASP A 31 -19.99 -13.23 1.63
C ASP A 31 -21.48 -12.93 1.85
N VAL A 32 -21.84 -11.66 2.08
CA VAL A 32 -23.24 -11.23 2.26
C VAL A 32 -24.10 -11.62 1.06
N LEU A 33 -23.56 -11.49 -0.15
CA LEU A 33 -24.27 -11.86 -1.36
C LEU A 33 -24.39 -13.37 -1.57
N SER A 34 -23.35 -14.14 -1.29
CA SER A 34 -23.35 -15.57 -1.57
C SER A 34 -24.09 -16.38 -0.49
N ARG A 35 -24.37 -15.84 0.70
CA ARG A 35 -25.17 -16.52 1.75
C ARG A 35 -26.53 -17.05 1.27
N ARG A 36 -27.22 -16.32 0.37
CA ARG A 36 -28.54 -16.72 -0.19
C ARG A 36 -28.46 -17.17 -1.65
N TRP A 37 -27.36 -17.82 -2.04
CA TRP A 37 -27.10 -18.24 -3.43
C TRP A 37 -28.21 -19.11 -4.05
N LYS A 38 -28.91 -19.93 -3.27
CA LYS A 38 -30.03 -20.77 -3.75
C LYS A 38 -31.18 -19.96 -4.38
N LYS A 39 -31.42 -18.73 -3.91
CA LYS A 39 -32.45 -17.83 -4.46
C LYS A 39 -31.91 -16.92 -5.57
N ARG A 40 -30.60 -16.97 -5.84
CA ARG A 40 -29.89 -16.02 -6.70
C ARG A 40 -29.28 -16.75 -7.90
N ALA A 41 -30.02 -16.80 -9.01
CA ALA A 41 -29.58 -17.51 -10.23
C ALA A 41 -28.22 -17.02 -10.74
N ARG A 42 -27.95 -15.70 -10.72
CA ARG A 42 -26.67 -15.14 -11.16
C ARG A 42 -25.46 -15.70 -10.40
N ILE A 43 -25.59 -15.98 -9.11
CA ILE A 43 -24.51 -16.56 -8.30
C ILE A 43 -24.28 -18.03 -8.67
N GLN A 44 -25.35 -18.76 -9.02
CA GLN A 44 -25.27 -20.16 -9.47
C GLN A 44 -24.62 -20.30 -10.85
N HIS A 45 -24.75 -19.29 -11.71
CA HIS A 45 -24.19 -19.27 -13.06
C HIS A 45 -22.81 -18.59 -13.16
N VAL A 46 -22.12 -18.35 -12.05
CA VAL A 46 -20.74 -17.85 -12.08
C VAL A 46 -19.85 -18.93 -12.70
N GLN A 47 -19.15 -18.60 -13.78
CA GLN A 47 -18.26 -19.54 -14.48
C GLN A 47 -16.79 -19.42 -14.06
N LEU A 48 -16.39 -18.23 -13.63
CA LEU A 48 -15.03 -17.91 -13.19
C LEU A 48 -15.11 -17.18 -11.85
N PHE A 49 -14.34 -17.66 -10.87
CA PHE A 49 -14.20 -17.03 -9.56
C PHE A 49 -12.72 -16.79 -9.29
N VAL A 50 -12.30 -15.53 -9.29
CA VAL A 50 -10.92 -15.12 -9.04
C VAL A 50 -10.80 -14.69 -7.58
N LEU A 51 -9.90 -15.33 -6.84
CA LEU A 51 -9.51 -14.94 -5.49
C LEU A 51 -8.12 -14.32 -5.57
N ASP A 52 -8.06 -13.01 -5.45
CA ASP A 52 -6.78 -12.31 -5.34
C ASP A 52 -6.27 -12.32 -3.89
N GLN A 53 -4.95 -12.26 -3.72
CA GLN A 53 -4.26 -12.22 -2.43
C GLN A 53 -4.55 -13.41 -1.50
N LEU A 54 -4.59 -14.64 -2.04
CA LEU A 54 -4.92 -15.86 -1.29
C LEU A 54 -3.98 -16.14 -0.10
N GLN A 55 -2.79 -15.55 -0.06
CA GLN A 55 -1.90 -15.68 1.10
C GLN A 55 -2.52 -15.17 2.42
N PHE A 56 -3.57 -14.34 2.37
CA PHE A 56 -4.30 -13.89 3.56
C PHE A 56 -5.32 -14.90 4.11
N VAL A 57 -5.51 -16.07 3.49
CA VAL A 57 -6.43 -17.09 4.04
C VAL A 57 -6.02 -17.53 5.45
N GLY A 58 -4.72 -17.64 5.72
CA GLY A 58 -4.19 -18.13 6.99
C GLY A 58 -4.05 -17.06 8.09
N GLY A 59 -4.38 -15.78 7.83
CA GLY A 59 -4.21 -14.72 8.82
C GLY A 59 -4.72 -13.35 8.39
N GLY A 60 -4.96 -12.47 9.36
CA GLY A 60 -5.54 -11.14 9.14
C GLY A 60 -7.07 -11.13 9.25
N GLU A 61 -7.64 -9.93 9.22
CA GLU A 61 -9.08 -9.69 9.45
C GLU A 61 -9.99 -10.38 8.42
N TYR A 62 -9.53 -10.49 7.17
CA TYR A 62 -10.33 -11.04 6.06
C TYR A 62 -10.14 -12.55 5.83
N GLY A 63 -9.15 -13.18 6.47
CA GLY A 63 -8.80 -14.59 6.24
C GLY A 63 -9.98 -15.56 6.40
N PRO A 64 -10.69 -15.54 7.53
CA PRO A 64 -11.87 -16.40 7.74
C PRO A 64 -12.96 -16.17 6.68
N THR A 65 -13.18 -14.92 6.28
CA THR A 65 -14.16 -14.58 5.25
C THR A 65 -13.77 -15.14 3.89
N ILE A 66 -12.49 -15.05 3.51
CA ILE A 66 -11.97 -15.64 2.26
C ILE A 66 -12.15 -17.16 2.27
N GLU A 67 -11.85 -17.83 3.37
CA GLU A 67 -12.04 -19.28 3.52
C GLU A 67 -13.51 -19.69 3.34
N ILE A 68 -14.42 -18.94 3.98
CA ILE A 68 -15.86 -19.17 3.88
C ILE A 68 -16.35 -19.02 2.44
N ILE A 69 -15.99 -17.93 1.74
CA ILE A 69 -16.46 -17.71 0.37
C ILE A 69 -15.85 -18.71 -0.61
N ALA A 70 -14.57 -19.07 -0.47
CA ALA A 70 -13.91 -20.05 -1.32
C ALA A 70 -14.57 -21.43 -1.17
N SER A 71 -14.81 -21.86 0.08
CA SER A 71 -15.51 -23.10 0.40
C SER A 71 -16.93 -23.10 -0.14
N ARG A 72 -17.64 -21.98 0.01
CA ARG A 72 -19.01 -21.83 -0.51
C ARG A 72 -19.06 -21.90 -2.03
N MET A 73 -18.15 -21.25 -2.75
CA MET A 73 -18.12 -21.31 -4.22
C MET A 73 -17.80 -22.71 -4.72
N ARG A 74 -16.87 -23.42 -4.06
CA ARG A 74 -16.59 -24.84 -4.35
C ARG A 74 -17.81 -25.72 -4.10
N PHE A 75 -18.54 -25.48 -3.02
CA PHE A 75 -19.79 -26.18 -2.71
C PHE A 75 -20.91 -25.87 -3.70
N ILE A 76 -21.06 -24.62 -4.14
CA ILE A 76 -22.05 -24.23 -5.16
C ILE A 76 -21.74 -24.96 -6.47
N SER A 77 -20.46 -25.01 -6.88
CA SER A 77 -20.05 -25.70 -8.10
C SER A 77 -20.43 -27.18 -8.09
N SER A 78 -20.28 -27.86 -6.94
CA SER A 78 -20.66 -29.28 -6.82
C SER A 78 -22.18 -29.49 -6.85
N GLN A 79 -22.97 -28.57 -6.30
CA GLN A 79 -24.43 -28.66 -6.25
C GLN A 79 -25.10 -28.33 -7.59
N VAL A 80 -24.65 -27.30 -8.29
CA VAL A 80 -25.27 -26.81 -9.54
C VAL A 80 -24.87 -27.67 -10.76
N LYS A 81 -23.89 -28.58 -10.60
CA LYS A 81 -23.28 -29.39 -11.68
C LYS A 81 -22.69 -28.53 -12.83
N SER A 82 -22.51 -27.24 -12.60
CA SER A 82 -21.78 -26.34 -13.48
C SER A 82 -20.39 -26.13 -12.88
N PRO A 83 -19.30 -26.51 -13.59
CA PRO A 83 -17.96 -26.31 -13.09
C PRO A 83 -17.65 -24.82 -13.03
N ILE A 84 -17.31 -24.33 -11.83
CA ILE A 84 -16.82 -22.97 -11.63
C ILE A 84 -15.30 -23.06 -11.67
N ARG A 85 -14.66 -22.35 -12.61
CA ARG A 85 -13.20 -22.22 -12.63
C ARG A 85 -12.79 -21.30 -11.48
N ILE A 86 -12.12 -21.84 -10.48
CA ILE A 86 -11.59 -21.06 -9.36
C ILE A 86 -10.10 -20.78 -9.63
N LEU A 87 -9.73 -19.52 -9.68
CA LEU A 87 -8.35 -19.06 -9.88
C LEU A 87 -7.90 -18.35 -8.59
N GLY A 88 -6.95 -18.94 -7.86
CA GLY A 88 -6.32 -18.31 -6.71
C GLY A 88 -5.02 -17.63 -7.13
N LEU A 89 -4.92 -16.33 -6.92
CA LEU A 89 -3.68 -15.56 -7.08
C LEU A 89 -3.08 -15.37 -5.69
N SER A 90 -1.77 -15.61 -5.56
CA SER A 90 -1.04 -15.46 -4.31
C SER A 90 0.33 -14.88 -4.59
N ASN A 91 0.87 -14.17 -3.61
CA ASN A 91 2.25 -13.70 -3.68
C ASN A 91 3.23 -14.85 -3.40
N SER A 92 4.31 -14.91 -4.17
CA SER A 92 5.50 -15.68 -3.79
C SER A 92 6.25 -14.93 -2.69
N LEU A 93 6.74 -15.63 -1.68
CA LEU A 93 7.53 -15.03 -0.61
C LEU A 93 8.78 -14.38 -1.21
N ALA A 94 8.87 -13.05 -1.13
CA ALA A 94 10.00 -12.29 -1.64
C ALA A 94 11.24 -12.48 -0.76
N ASN A 95 12.42 -12.38 -1.36
CA ASN A 95 13.70 -12.35 -0.66
C ASN A 95 13.85 -11.00 0.07
N ALA A 96 13.31 -10.91 1.29
CA ALA A 96 13.41 -9.73 2.14
C ALA A 96 14.66 -9.79 3.02
N LYS A 97 15.54 -8.79 2.91
CA LYS A 97 16.66 -8.63 3.85
C LYS A 97 16.17 -7.93 5.12
N VAL A 98 16.17 -8.65 6.24
CA VAL A 98 15.67 -8.15 7.53
C VAL A 98 16.83 -7.65 8.39
N TRP A 99 16.65 -6.47 9.00
CA TRP A 99 17.55 -5.91 10.00
C TRP A 99 16.83 -5.88 11.35
N GLY A 100 17.37 -6.59 12.35
CA GLY A 100 16.79 -6.65 13.69
C GLY A 100 17.21 -5.46 14.54
N PHE A 101 16.26 -4.92 15.33
CA PHE A 101 16.51 -3.85 16.30
C PHE A 101 15.89 -4.24 17.64
N ASP A 102 16.73 -4.47 18.64
CA ASP A 102 16.32 -4.86 19.99
C ASP A 102 16.16 -3.63 20.92
N ILE A 103 15.24 -2.73 20.55
CA ILE A 103 14.93 -1.51 21.31
C ILE A 103 13.42 -1.44 21.50
N ASN A 104 12.95 -1.53 22.74
CA ASN A 104 11.52 -1.51 23.05
C ASN A 104 10.87 -0.14 22.85
N HIS A 105 11.57 0.93 23.24
CA HIS A 105 11.05 2.29 23.15
C HIS A 105 10.95 2.76 21.69
N PHE A 106 9.73 3.12 21.25
CA PHE A 106 9.42 3.44 19.86
C PHE A 106 10.33 4.53 19.27
N ALA A 107 10.45 5.68 19.92
CA ALA A 107 11.21 6.80 19.39
C ALA A 107 12.71 6.48 19.27
N SER A 108 13.28 5.81 20.27
CA SER A 108 14.69 5.40 20.27
C SER A 108 14.97 4.38 19.17
N ARG A 109 14.04 3.45 18.95
CA ARG A 109 14.14 2.48 17.85
C ARG A 109 14.08 3.16 16.49
N MET A 110 13.21 4.16 16.30
CA MET A 110 13.12 4.88 15.04
C MET A 110 14.39 5.67 14.71
N LEU A 111 14.98 6.33 15.71
CA LEU A 111 16.27 7.00 15.55
C LEU A 111 17.38 6.00 15.20
N ALA A 112 17.41 4.84 15.87
CA ALA A 112 18.38 3.79 15.55
C ALA A 112 18.23 3.21 14.14
N MET A 113 16.99 3.18 13.61
CA MET A 113 16.69 2.72 12.25
C MET A 113 17.05 3.75 11.17
N ALA A 114 17.12 5.05 11.49
CA ALA A 114 17.29 6.11 10.51
C ALA A 114 18.61 5.99 9.70
N LYS A 115 19.75 5.78 10.38
CA LYS A 115 21.06 5.65 9.69
C LYS A 115 21.15 4.37 8.83
N PRO A 116 20.70 3.19 9.30
CA PRO A 116 20.58 2.00 8.45
C PRO A 116 19.70 2.19 7.21
N VAL A 117 18.58 2.91 7.32
CA VAL A 117 17.75 3.26 6.15
C VAL A 117 18.55 4.11 5.18
N TYR A 118 19.19 5.20 5.64
CA TYR A 118 20.05 6.05 4.82
C TYR A 118 21.16 5.25 4.09
N ASN A 119 21.88 4.40 4.83
CA ASN A 119 22.94 3.56 4.26
C ASN A 119 22.39 2.57 3.24
N THR A 120 21.20 2.00 3.49
CA THR A 120 20.53 1.08 2.56
C THR A 120 20.20 1.79 1.26
N VAL A 121 19.64 3.01 1.32
CA VAL A 121 19.40 3.81 0.12
C VAL A 121 20.70 4.09 -0.64
N CYS A 122 21.76 4.49 0.07
CA CYS A 122 23.03 4.84 -0.57
C CYS A 122 23.75 3.65 -1.22
N HIS A 123 23.62 2.44 -0.67
CA HIS A 123 24.37 1.27 -1.13
C HIS A 123 23.56 0.32 -2.00
N GLN A 124 22.22 0.27 -1.84
CA GLN A 124 21.37 -0.70 -2.51
C GLN A 124 20.50 -0.10 -3.62
N ALA A 125 20.53 1.23 -3.82
CA ALA A 125 19.93 1.88 -4.99
C ALA A 125 21.04 2.44 -5.91
N PRO A 126 21.67 1.60 -6.75
CA PRO A 126 22.70 2.06 -7.70
C PRO A 126 22.10 3.06 -8.69
N ASP A 127 22.96 3.89 -9.29
CA ASP A 127 22.59 4.89 -10.32
C ASP A 127 21.45 5.83 -9.92
N LYS A 128 21.34 6.09 -8.62
CA LYS A 128 20.28 6.89 -8.01
C LYS A 128 18.85 6.42 -8.38
N GLN A 129 18.64 5.11 -8.47
CA GLN A 129 17.32 4.53 -8.75
C GLN A 129 16.26 4.94 -7.70
N PRO A 130 14.97 5.00 -8.09
CA PRO A 130 13.88 5.46 -7.22
C PRO A 130 13.66 4.53 -6.03
N VAL A 131 13.47 5.11 -4.85
CA VAL A 131 13.29 4.40 -3.58
C VAL A 131 12.02 4.83 -2.88
N ILE A 132 11.24 3.86 -2.42
CA ILE A 132 10.09 4.09 -1.52
C ILE A 132 10.44 3.64 -0.11
N VAL A 133 10.16 4.46 0.89
CA VAL A 133 10.28 4.10 2.31
C VAL A 133 8.89 4.14 2.94
N PHE A 134 8.42 3.00 3.43
CA PHE A 134 7.21 2.92 4.23
C PHE A 134 7.52 3.13 5.71
N CYS A 135 6.80 4.03 6.35
CA CYS A 135 6.93 4.38 7.76
C CYS A 135 5.67 3.99 8.57
N PRO A 136 5.77 3.87 9.90
CA PRO A 136 4.64 3.44 10.73
C PRO A 136 3.50 4.46 10.81
N SER A 137 3.78 5.75 10.63
CA SER A 137 2.77 6.81 10.75
C SER A 137 3.12 8.03 9.89
N SER A 138 2.13 8.89 9.63
CA SER A 138 2.33 10.16 8.94
C SER A 138 3.39 11.05 9.62
N LYS A 139 3.36 11.12 10.96
CA LYS A 139 4.36 11.88 11.74
C LYS A 139 5.78 11.31 11.55
N GLN A 140 5.93 9.99 11.63
CA GLN A 140 7.23 9.36 11.45
C GLN A 140 7.75 9.53 10.02
N THR A 141 6.86 9.56 9.03
CA THR A 141 7.22 9.77 7.61
C THR A 141 7.94 11.11 7.43
N GLN A 142 7.41 12.18 8.00
CA GLN A 142 8.04 13.51 7.96
C GLN A 142 9.37 13.53 8.72
N LEU A 143 9.41 12.98 9.94
CA LEU A 143 10.64 12.94 10.75
C LEU A 143 11.76 12.15 10.05
N SER A 144 11.44 11.00 9.47
CA SER A 144 12.39 10.18 8.72
C SER A 144 12.88 10.89 7.46
N ALA A 145 12.04 11.68 6.79
CA ALA A 145 12.49 12.51 5.65
C ALA A 145 13.53 13.54 6.10
N ILE A 146 13.30 14.19 7.24
CA ILE A 146 14.23 15.15 7.85
C ILE A 146 15.53 14.47 8.26
N ASP A 147 15.47 13.27 8.85
CA ASP A 147 16.68 12.51 9.21
C ASP A 147 17.54 12.20 7.98
N LEU A 148 16.92 11.78 6.86
CA LEU A 148 17.63 11.45 5.62
C LEU A 148 18.36 12.66 5.04
N ILE A 149 17.73 13.84 4.99
CA ILE A 149 18.39 15.05 4.50
C ILE A 149 19.48 15.51 5.48
N THR A 150 19.28 15.31 6.78
CA THR A 150 20.27 15.66 7.81
C THR A 150 21.54 14.81 7.68
N PHE A 151 21.41 13.52 7.38
CA PHE A 151 22.57 12.66 7.10
C PHE A 151 23.29 13.06 5.80
N ALA A 152 22.56 13.44 4.75
CA ALA A 152 23.15 13.93 3.51
C ALA A 152 23.92 15.24 3.73
N LEU A 153 23.34 16.15 4.52
CA LEU A 153 23.99 17.39 4.96
C LEU A 153 25.26 17.12 5.78
N ALA A 154 25.22 16.18 6.73
CA ALA A 154 26.37 15.79 7.53
C ALA A 154 27.52 15.18 6.70
N GLU A 155 27.19 14.55 5.57
CA GLU A 155 28.15 14.03 4.59
C GLU A 155 28.58 15.09 3.55
N ASN A 156 28.21 16.37 3.74
CA ASN A 156 28.46 17.48 2.81
C ASN A 156 27.92 17.24 1.38
N THR A 157 26.84 16.47 1.26
CA THR A 157 26.17 16.16 -0.02
C THR A 157 24.67 16.47 0.04
N PRO A 158 24.26 17.72 0.30
CA PRO A 158 22.86 18.09 0.55
C PRO A 158 21.88 17.73 -0.58
N GLN A 159 22.34 17.73 -1.83
CA GLN A 159 21.51 17.42 -3.01
C GLN A 159 21.76 16.00 -3.54
N LYS A 160 22.29 15.09 -2.71
CA LYS A 160 22.61 13.71 -3.10
C LYS A 160 21.45 13.01 -3.80
N PHE A 161 20.24 13.20 -3.30
CA PHE A 161 19.01 12.55 -3.75
C PHE A 161 18.24 13.32 -4.83
N VAL A 162 18.77 14.47 -5.28
CA VAL A 162 18.22 15.20 -6.43
C VAL A 162 18.67 14.48 -7.71
N LEU A 163 17.70 14.09 -8.54
CA LEU A 163 17.95 13.39 -9.80
C LEU A 163 18.03 14.35 -11.00
N ASN A 164 17.38 15.51 -10.89
CA ASN A 164 17.39 16.55 -11.90
C ASN A 164 17.88 17.87 -11.29
N GLU A 165 19.04 18.37 -11.74
CA GLU A 165 19.66 19.61 -11.23
C GLU A 165 18.82 20.87 -11.49
N SER A 166 17.85 20.80 -12.42
CA SER A 166 16.90 21.87 -12.69
C SER A 166 15.64 21.80 -11.81
N LEU A 167 15.63 20.97 -10.76
CA LEU A 167 14.50 20.85 -9.85
C LEU A 167 14.24 22.19 -9.13
N GLN A 168 13.16 22.84 -9.54
CA GLN A 168 12.58 23.96 -8.81
C GLN A 168 11.35 23.46 -8.05
N VAL A 169 11.41 23.54 -6.73
CA VAL A 169 10.29 23.18 -5.86
C VAL A 169 9.35 24.37 -5.77
N ALA A 170 8.13 24.20 -6.29
CA ALA A 170 7.05 25.15 -6.20
C ALA A 170 5.80 24.38 -5.81
N LEU A 171 5.51 24.36 -4.50
CA LEU A 171 4.35 23.64 -3.99
C LEU A 171 3.08 24.34 -4.50
N PRO A 172 2.06 23.58 -4.95
CA PRO A 172 0.78 24.17 -5.32
C PRO A 172 0.12 24.94 -4.16
N HIS A 173 0.39 24.52 -2.92
CA HIS A 173 -0.04 25.21 -1.71
C HIS A 173 1.12 25.24 -0.69
N ASP A 174 1.37 26.41 -0.12
CA ASP A 174 2.47 26.65 0.84
C ASP A 174 2.07 26.35 2.29
N ASP A 175 1.41 25.22 2.53
CA ASP A 175 0.99 24.79 3.89
C ASP A 175 1.98 23.85 4.58
N ASP A 176 3.06 23.45 3.92
CA ASP A 176 4.06 22.55 4.48
C ASP A 176 5.50 22.98 4.08
N GLU A 177 6.09 23.84 4.90
CA GLU A 177 7.47 24.32 4.72
C GLU A 177 8.49 23.18 4.82
N ALA A 178 8.25 22.20 5.70
CA ALA A 178 9.13 21.05 5.84
C ALA A 178 9.16 20.21 4.56
N LEU A 179 8.02 20.03 3.89
CA LEU A 179 7.95 19.34 2.60
C LEU A 179 8.76 20.07 1.53
N ALA A 180 8.68 21.40 1.46
CA ALA A 180 9.45 22.19 0.50
C ALA A 180 10.96 22.01 0.71
N HIS A 181 11.41 22.01 1.98
CA HIS A 181 12.81 21.78 2.33
C HIS A 181 13.28 20.36 1.97
N THR A 182 12.50 19.32 2.29
CA THR A 182 12.91 17.94 1.98
C THR A 182 12.92 17.69 0.48
N LEU A 183 11.92 18.22 -0.27
CA LEU A 183 11.86 18.09 -1.72
C LEU A 183 13.06 18.73 -2.42
N SER A 184 13.52 19.87 -1.91
CA SER A 184 14.69 20.58 -2.46
C SER A 184 15.98 19.76 -2.31
N ALA A 185 16.04 18.85 -1.34
CA ALA A 185 17.12 17.90 -1.16
C ALA A 185 16.92 16.57 -1.91
N GLY A 186 15.81 16.42 -2.64
CA GLY A 186 15.48 15.21 -3.41
C GLY A 186 14.70 14.15 -2.64
N VAL A 187 14.07 14.52 -1.52
CA VAL A 187 13.33 13.62 -0.63
C VAL A 187 11.88 14.11 -0.48
N GLY A 188 10.94 13.40 -1.08
CA GLY A 188 9.51 13.67 -0.93
C GLY A 188 8.87 12.81 0.16
N TYR A 189 7.84 13.33 0.81
CA TYR A 189 6.97 12.51 1.64
C TYR A 189 5.50 12.79 1.37
N VAL A 190 4.64 11.82 1.69
CA VAL A 190 3.17 11.96 1.63
C VAL A 190 2.60 11.57 2.97
N THR A 191 1.63 12.35 3.45
CA THR A 191 0.85 12.05 4.67
C THR A 191 -0.62 11.92 4.33
N GLU A 192 -1.39 11.26 5.20
CA GLU A 192 -2.84 11.08 5.00
C GLU A 192 -3.61 12.40 5.04
N SER A 193 -3.13 13.38 5.80
CA SER A 193 -3.72 14.72 5.91
C SER A 193 -3.25 15.69 4.83
N MET A 194 -2.35 15.27 3.94
CA MET A 194 -1.81 16.13 2.88
C MET A 194 -2.91 16.50 1.88
N ARG A 195 -2.94 17.78 1.48
CA ARG A 195 -3.83 18.23 0.41
C ARG A 195 -3.56 17.45 -0.88
N ARG A 196 -4.64 17.10 -1.57
CA ARG A 196 -4.57 16.33 -2.82
C ARG A 196 -3.63 16.94 -3.87
N ALA A 197 -3.65 18.26 -4.05
CA ALA A 197 -2.78 18.95 -4.99
C ALA A 197 -1.27 18.76 -4.66
N ASN A 198 -0.89 18.88 -3.39
CA ASN A 198 0.51 18.66 -2.97
C ASN A 198 0.88 17.17 -3.08
N ARG A 199 -0.03 16.25 -2.75
CA ARG A 199 0.18 14.81 -2.92
C ARG A 199 0.44 14.46 -4.40
N GLU A 200 -0.41 14.94 -5.30
CA GLU A 200 -0.25 14.72 -6.75
C GLU A 200 1.07 15.32 -7.27
N TYR A 201 1.44 16.51 -6.81
CA TYR A 201 2.72 17.15 -7.15
C TYR A 201 3.94 16.32 -6.70
N VAL A 202 3.97 15.86 -5.44
CA VAL A 202 5.08 15.03 -4.93
C VAL A 202 5.19 13.72 -5.72
N LEU A 203 4.05 13.09 -6.02
CA LEU A 203 4.02 11.86 -6.81
C LEU A 203 4.52 12.10 -8.25
N ASP A 204 4.15 13.21 -8.87
CA ASP A 204 4.63 13.59 -10.22
C ASP A 204 6.14 13.84 -10.25
N LEU A 205 6.69 14.50 -9.23
CA LEU A 205 8.14 14.69 -9.12
C LEU A 205 8.88 13.34 -9.00
N PHE A 206 8.30 12.39 -8.27
CA PHE A 206 8.87 11.05 -8.10
C PHE A 206 8.79 10.22 -9.39
N THR A 207 7.61 10.16 -10.04
CA THR A 207 7.42 9.40 -11.29
C THR A 207 8.20 9.98 -12.46
N SER A 208 8.40 11.30 -12.47
CA SER A 208 9.24 12.00 -13.46
C SER A 208 10.74 11.90 -13.17
N ASN A 209 11.17 11.10 -12.18
CA ASN A 209 12.56 10.94 -11.77
C ASN A 209 13.26 12.27 -11.48
N LYS A 210 12.59 13.21 -10.80
CA LYS A 210 13.21 14.47 -10.34
C LYS A 210 13.74 14.34 -8.91
N ILE A 211 13.05 13.58 -8.08
CA ILE A 211 13.44 13.23 -6.72
C ILE A 211 13.69 11.71 -6.63
N GLN A 212 14.64 11.30 -5.78
CA GLN A 212 14.99 9.88 -5.66
C GLN A 212 14.15 9.13 -4.63
N ILE A 213 13.80 9.78 -3.51
CA ILE A 213 13.20 9.10 -2.35
C ILE A 213 11.77 9.60 -2.14
N LEU A 214 10.85 8.65 -1.95
CA LEU A 214 9.47 8.91 -1.54
C LEU A 214 9.16 8.17 -0.22
N LEU A 215 8.80 8.91 0.82
CA LEU A 215 8.36 8.33 2.09
C LEU A 215 6.83 8.38 2.22
N LEU A 216 6.21 7.28 2.65
CA LEU A 216 4.77 7.26 2.94
C LEU A 216 4.45 6.44 4.20
N PRO A 217 3.34 6.69 4.90
CA PRO A 217 2.84 5.78 5.91
C PRO A 217 2.39 4.45 5.28
N HIS A 218 2.50 3.36 6.05
CA HIS A 218 2.09 2.01 5.63
C HIS A 218 0.63 1.91 5.17
N THR A 219 -0.26 2.75 5.71
CA THR A 219 -1.69 2.82 5.36
C THR A 219 -1.93 3.19 3.90
N LEU A 220 -1.02 3.95 3.28
CA LEU A 220 -1.14 4.38 1.88
C LEU A 220 -0.56 3.36 0.88
N ALA A 221 0.00 2.23 1.35
CA ALA A 221 0.63 1.24 0.48
C ALA A 221 -0.32 0.70 -0.60
N TRP A 222 -1.61 0.55 -0.28
CA TRP A 222 -2.63 0.02 -1.19
C TRP A 222 -3.14 1.03 -2.22
N GLU A 223 -3.00 2.33 -1.95
CA GLU A 223 -3.44 3.40 -2.85
C GLU A 223 -2.35 3.83 -3.84
N LEU A 224 -1.12 3.40 -3.60
CA LEU A 224 0.05 3.92 -4.30
C LEU A 224 0.15 3.32 -5.71
N GLN A 225 0.12 4.19 -6.73
CA GLN A 225 0.22 3.79 -8.14
C GLN A 225 1.62 4.05 -8.74
N VAL A 226 2.65 4.17 -7.90
CA VAL A 226 4.03 4.39 -8.34
C VAL A 226 4.89 3.17 -8.08
N LYS A 227 5.97 3.03 -8.84
CA LYS A 227 6.93 1.92 -8.73
C LYS A 227 8.27 2.48 -8.27
N ALA A 228 8.99 1.67 -7.49
CA ALA A 228 10.36 1.95 -7.08
C ALA A 228 11.23 0.72 -7.36
N TYR A 229 12.53 0.97 -7.49
CA TYR A 229 13.52 -0.10 -7.57
C TYR A 229 13.74 -0.76 -6.20
N LEU A 230 13.85 0.07 -5.16
CA LEU A 230 14.05 -0.36 -3.78
C LEU A 230 12.85 0.07 -2.93
N VAL A 231 12.34 -0.85 -2.13
CA VAL A 231 11.33 -0.56 -1.11
C VAL A 231 11.91 -0.88 0.27
N VAL A 232 11.92 0.10 1.16
CA VAL A 232 12.35 -0.06 2.55
C VAL A 232 11.12 0.02 3.44
N ILE A 233 10.93 -0.96 4.32
CA ILE A 233 9.88 -0.93 5.34
C ILE A 233 10.56 -0.59 6.67
N MET A 234 10.38 0.65 7.11
CA MET A 234 10.97 1.18 8.34
C MET A 234 9.98 1.03 9.48
N GLY A 235 10.30 0.13 10.42
CA GLY A 235 9.43 -0.18 11.56
C GLY A 235 8.21 -0.99 11.16
N THR A 236 8.09 -2.20 11.72
CA THR A 236 6.98 -3.13 11.45
C THR A 236 5.99 -3.21 12.60
N GLN A 237 5.86 -2.12 13.36
CA GLN A 237 4.91 -1.99 14.48
C GLN A 237 4.02 -0.80 14.21
N SER A 238 2.75 -0.92 14.53
CA SER A 238 1.75 0.13 14.35
C SER A 238 0.95 0.24 15.64
N TYR A 239 0.79 1.45 16.15
CA TYR A 239 -0.02 1.65 17.34
C TYR A 239 -1.51 1.40 17.03
N ASP A 240 -2.10 0.41 17.69
CA ASP A 240 -3.53 0.18 17.71
C ASP A 240 -4.16 0.95 18.87
N GLY A 241 -4.92 1.99 18.54
CA GLY A 241 -5.63 2.80 19.53
C GLY A 241 -6.80 2.09 20.21
N LYS A 242 -7.33 1.01 19.63
CA LYS A 242 -8.41 0.22 20.25
C LYS A 242 -7.89 -0.67 21.36
N GLU A 243 -6.69 -1.22 21.17
CA GLU A 243 -6.07 -2.16 22.11
C GLU A 243 -4.93 -1.53 22.94
N HIS A 244 -4.65 -0.24 22.73
CA HIS A 244 -3.61 0.52 23.39
C HIS A 244 -2.21 -0.14 23.34
N ARG A 245 -1.86 -0.75 22.21
CA ARG A 245 -0.60 -1.47 22.01
C ARG A 245 0.07 -1.14 20.68
N TYR A 246 1.36 -1.44 20.57
CA TYR A 246 2.18 -1.30 19.35
C TYR A 246 2.35 -2.64 18.62
#